data_AF-A0A3D1DZT5-F1
#
_entry.id   AF-A0A3D1DZT5-F1
#
_cell.length_a   1.000
_cell.length_b   1.000
_cell.length_c   1.000
_cell.angle_alpha   90.00
_cell.angle_beta   90.00
_cell.angle_gamma   90.00
#
_symmetry.space_group_name_H-M   'P 1'
#
loop_
_entity.id
_entity.type
_entity.pdbx_description
1 polymer ?
#
loop_
_entity_poly.entity_id
_entity_poly.type
_entity_poly.pdbx_seq_one_letter_code
_entity_poly.pdbx_strand_id
1 'polypeptide(L)'
;QKRYIVTFWGIETSFGKYLGSFNVPQALVTLAYDGRRSAYFRKELLNALRIIDGGHISADRMKGSWAGAMGQSQFMPSSFLNYAEDWDGDGRRDIWGTTADVFASTANYLAKAGWRDDMTWGREVRIPSDLVISNIGATKLSSSKKRLTLPDWQKAGVRNKDGSALPTRPLRARLVLPDGIGGRAFLVYSNFDSILRWNRSNYYAIAVGSLSDTLR
;
A
#
# COMPACT_ATOMS: atom_id res chain seq x y z
N GLN A 1 3.36 10.34 -8.70
CA GLN A 1 4.23 9.47 -9.54
C GLN A 1 3.36 8.39 -10.21
N LYS A 2 3.06 8.52 -11.52
CA LYS A 2 2.03 7.72 -12.24
C LYS A 2 2.18 6.19 -12.09
N ARG A 3 3.41 5.68 -12.19
CA ARG A 3 3.71 4.24 -12.12
C ARG A 3 3.16 3.55 -10.86
N TYR A 4 3.14 4.23 -9.71
CA TYR A 4 2.58 3.64 -8.49
C TYR A 4 1.07 3.56 -8.51
N ILE A 5 0.37 4.57 -9.04
CA ILE A 5 -1.08 4.56 -9.17
C ILE A 5 -1.51 3.36 -10.03
N VAL A 6 -0.86 3.18 -11.19
CA VAL A 6 -1.09 2.04 -12.07
C VAL A 6 -0.77 0.71 -11.37
N THR A 7 0.28 0.67 -10.58
CA THR A 7 0.68 -0.54 -9.83
C THR A 7 -0.36 -0.92 -8.77
N PHE A 8 -0.84 0.02 -7.97
CA PHE A 8 -1.91 -0.22 -6.99
C PHE A 8 -3.16 -0.75 -7.70
N TRP A 9 -3.56 -0.10 -8.79
CA TRP A 9 -4.70 -0.53 -9.59
C TRP A 9 -4.55 -1.95 -10.15
N GLY A 10 -3.35 -2.30 -10.65
CA GLY A 10 -3.03 -3.63 -11.14
C GLY A 10 -3.04 -4.70 -10.04
N ILE A 11 -2.42 -4.44 -8.90
CA ILE A 11 -2.32 -5.41 -7.79
C ILE A 11 -3.67 -5.60 -7.11
N GLU A 12 -4.45 -4.55 -6.92
CA GLU A 12 -5.74 -4.65 -6.21
C GLU A 12 -6.81 -5.38 -7.02
N THR A 13 -6.92 -5.07 -8.32
CA THR A 13 -8.08 -5.52 -9.11
C THR A 13 -7.74 -5.96 -10.52
N SER A 14 -6.47 -6.20 -10.84
CA SER A 14 -6.03 -6.48 -12.21
C SER A 14 -6.53 -5.43 -13.20
N PHE A 15 -6.38 -4.16 -12.83
CA PHE A 15 -6.83 -3.00 -13.61
C PHE A 15 -8.35 -2.96 -13.78
N GLY A 16 -9.10 -3.18 -12.70
CA GLY A 16 -10.56 -3.16 -12.68
C GLY A 16 -11.25 -4.43 -13.20
N LYS A 17 -10.50 -5.43 -13.68
CA LYS A 17 -11.07 -6.70 -14.16
C LYS A 17 -11.70 -7.54 -13.05
N TYR A 18 -11.16 -7.46 -11.83
CA TYR A 18 -11.61 -8.24 -10.68
C TYR A 18 -11.84 -7.35 -9.47
N LEU A 19 -13.07 -6.87 -9.29
CA LEU A 19 -13.47 -6.04 -8.14
C LEU A 19 -13.82 -6.88 -6.89
N GLY A 20 -14.01 -8.19 -7.10
CA GLY A 20 -14.75 -9.08 -6.22
C GLY A 20 -16.21 -9.25 -6.67
N SER A 21 -16.85 -10.33 -6.22
CA SER A 21 -18.20 -10.73 -6.65
C SER A 21 -19.29 -10.43 -5.61
N PHE A 22 -18.91 -10.00 -4.41
CA PHE A 22 -19.83 -9.81 -3.29
C PHE A 22 -20.51 -8.44 -3.36
N ASN A 23 -21.77 -8.41 -2.92
CA ASN A 23 -22.42 -7.16 -2.55
C ASN A 23 -21.88 -6.69 -1.20
N VAL A 24 -21.30 -5.49 -1.14
CA VAL A 24 -20.54 -5.00 0.03
C VAL A 24 -21.43 -4.87 1.27
N PRO A 25 -22.63 -4.25 1.23
CA PRO A 25 -23.53 -4.25 2.37
C PRO A 25 -23.85 -5.65 2.91
N GLN A 26 -24.15 -6.61 2.04
CA GLN A 26 -24.43 -7.99 2.47
C GLN A 26 -23.22 -8.63 3.14
N ALA A 27 -22.04 -8.54 2.54
CA ALA A 27 -20.81 -9.08 3.10
C ALA A 27 -20.48 -8.47 4.47
N LEU A 28 -20.64 -7.16 4.62
CA LEU A 28 -20.40 -6.45 5.87
C LEU A 28 -21.46 -6.78 6.94
N VAL A 29 -22.72 -6.99 6.58
CA VAL A 29 -23.76 -7.49 7.51
C VAL A 29 -23.37 -8.87 8.06
N THR A 30 -22.96 -9.80 7.19
CA THR A 30 -22.51 -11.14 7.59
C THR A 30 -21.34 -11.05 8.58
N LEU A 31 -20.34 -10.21 8.29
CA LEU A 31 -19.16 -10.04 9.14
C LEU A 31 -19.42 -9.21 10.40
N ALA A 32 -20.43 -8.35 10.42
CA ALA A 32 -20.88 -7.64 11.61
C ALA A 32 -21.65 -8.55 12.57
N TYR A 33 -22.26 -9.62 12.05
CA TYR A 33 -22.88 -10.68 12.83
C TYR A 33 -21.84 -11.68 13.38
N ASP A 34 -20.78 -11.99 12.62
CA ASP A 34 -19.68 -12.85 13.07
C ASP A 34 -18.85 -12.20 14.22
N GLY A 35 -18.60 -12.96 15.28
CA GLY A 35 -18.09 -12.47 16.56
C GLY A 35 -16.62 -12.01 16.56
N ARG A 36 -15.79 -12.41 15.60
CA ARG A 36 -14.33 -12.16 15.67
C ARG A 36 -13.95 -10.68 15.57
N ARG A 37 -14.62 -9.93 14.69
CA ARG A 37 -14.35 -8.50 14.40
C ARG A 37 -15.64 -7.69 14.22
N SER A 38 -16.73 -8.14 14.83
CA SER A 38 -18.09 -7.58 14.66
C SER A 38 -18.14 -6.05 14.78
N ALA A 39 -17.50 -5.47 15.80
CA ALA A 39 -17.50 -4.02 16.02
C ALA A 39 -16.87 -3.23 14.86
N TYR A 40 -15.78 -3.75 14.29
CA TYR A 40 -15.12 -3.14 13.14
C TYR A 40 -16.02 -3.19 11.90
N PHE A 41 -16.57 -4.37 11.58
CA PHE A 41 -17.40 -4.54 10.39
C PHE A 41 -18.76 -3.85 10.51
N ARG A 42 -19.32 -3.71 11.71
CA ARG A 42 -20.49 -2.85 11.94
C ARG A 42 -20.22 -1.40 11.60
N LYS A 43 -19.04 -0.88 11.96
CA LYS A 43 -18.64 0.49 11.58
C LYS A 43 -18.50 0.63 10.06
N GLU A 44 -17.86 -0.34 9.41
CA GLU A 44 -17.73 -0.32 7.94
C GLU A 44 -19.08 -0.45 7.23
N LEU A 45 -20.01 -1.26 7.76
CA LEU A 45 -21.38 -1.35 7.25
C LEU A 45 -22.08 0.01 7.31
N LEU A 46 -22.03 0.70 8.46
CA LEU A 46 -22.64 2.03 8.60
C LEU A 46 -21.99 3.05 7.64
N ASN A 47 -20.68 2.96 7.43
CA ASN A 47 -20.00 3.79 6.44
C ASN A 47 -20.44 3.46 5.00
N ALA A 48 -20.64 2.18 4.67
CA ALA A 48 -21.15 1.77 3.35
C ALA A 48 -22.54 2.35 3.09
N LEU A 49 -23.42 2.30 4.10
CA LEU A 49 -24.76 2.91 4.01
C LEU A 49 -24.68 4.44 3.80
N ARG A 50 -23.75 5.13 4.46
CA ARG A 50 -23.53 6.58 4.24
C ARG A 50 -23.07 6.88 2.81
N ILE A 51 -22.27 6.01 2.20
CA ILE A 51 -21.82 6.19 0.81
C ILE A 51 -23.00 6.04 -0.17
N ILE A 52 -23.88 5.07 0.09
CA ILE A 52 -25.10 4.86 -0.70
C ILE A 52 -26.05 6.05 -0.53
N ASP A 53 -26.28 6.49 0.71
CA ASP A 53 -27.12 7.65 1.03
C ASP A 53 -26.60 8.94 0.38
N GLY A 54 -25.27 9.10 0.31
CA GLY A 54 -24.62 10.20 -0.40
C GLY A 54 -24.72 10.13 -1.94
N GLY A 55 -25.35 9.11 -2.52
CA GLY A 55 -25.62 9.02 -3.96
C GLY A 55 -24.41 8.64 -4.83
N HIS A 56 -23.30 8.19 -4.24
CA HIS A 56 -22.09 7.83 -4.99
C HIS A 56 -22.21 6.48 -5.73
N ILE A 57 -23.03 5.56 -5.21
CA ILE A 57 -23.30 4.26 -5.82
C ILE A 57 -24.63 3.70 -5.29
N SER A 58 -25.36 2.92 -6.10
CA SER A 58 -26.55 2.22 -5.64
C SER A 58 -26.19 0.95 -4.85
N ALA A 59 -27.08 0.55 -3.93
CA ALA A 59 -26.83 -0.58 -3.03
C ALA A 59 -26.55 -1.90 -3.77
N ASP A 60 -27.26 -2.16 -4.87
CA ASP A 60 -27.12 -3.37 -5.71
C ASP A 60 -25.80 -3.38 -6.51
N ARG A 61 -25.28 -2.20 -6.86
CA ARG A 61 -24.04 -2.02 -7.63
C ARG A 61 -22.77 -1.91 -6.77
N MET A 62 -22.90 -1.76 -5.46
CA MET A 62 -21.75 -1.65 -4.54
C MET A 62 -21.02 -3.00 -4.41
N LYS A 63 -20.18 -3.32 -5.40
CA LYS A 63 -19.41 -4.57 -5.47
C LYS A 63 -18.05 -4.44 -4.80
N GLY A 64 -17.57 -5.56 -4.28
CA GLY A 64 -16.30 -5.63 -3.59
C GLY A 64 -15.89 -7.06 -3.22
N SER A 65 -14.81 -7.16 -2.45
CA SER A 65 -14.35 -8.41 -1.86
C SER A 65 -15.30 -8.89 -0.74
N TRP A 66 -15.13 -10.15 -0.35
CA TRP A 66 -15.85 -10.76 0.77
C TRP A 66 -15.68 -10.01 2.10
N ALA A 67 -14.60 -9.23 2.25
CA ALA A 67 -14.30 -8.46 3.45
C ALA A 67 -14.83 -7.01 3.39
N GLY A 68 -15.48 -6.62 2.29
CA GLY A 68 -16.04 -5.29 2.10
C GLY A 68 -15.08 -4.25 1.52
N ALA A 69 -13.91 -4.64 1.02
CA ALA A 69 -13.07 -3.75 0.21
C ALA A 69 -13.72 -3.55 -1.18
N MET A 70 -13.89 -2.29 -1.58
CA MET A 70 -14.83 -1.89 -2.63
C MET A 70 -14.14 -1.44 -3.92
N GLY A 71 -14.78 -1.73 -5.05
CA GLY A 71 -14.44 -1.16 -6.35
C GLY A 71 -13.00 -1.45 -6.80
N GLN A 72 -12.51 -0.63 -7.72
CA GLN A 72 -11.20 -0.79 -8.34
C GLN A 72 -10.04 -0.46 -7.40
N SER A 73 -10.29 0.42 -6.41
CA SER A 73 -9.30 0.81 -5.39
C SER A 73 -9.28 -0.14 -4.18
N GLN A 74 -10.18 -1.12 -4.08
CA GLN A 74 -10.34 -1.99 -2.90
C GLN A 74 -10.37 -1.20 -1.57
N PHE A 75 -10.98 0.00 -1.58
CA PHE A 75 -11.14 0.78 -0.37
C PHE A 75 -12.17 0.16 0.54
N MET A 76 -11.84 0.05 1.84
CA MET A 76 -12.88 -0.10 2.84
C MET A 76 -13.80 1.13 2.84
N PRO A 77 -15.08 1.02 3.23
CA PRO A 77 -15.99 2.17 3.30
C PRO A 77 -15.44 3.37 4.07
N SER A 78 -14.75 3.15 5.18
CA SER A 78 -14.06 4.21 5.91
C SER A 78 -12.96 4.90 5.09
N SER A 79 -12.23 4.15 4.26
CA SER A 79 -11.21 4.72 3.39
C SER A 79 -11.84 5.53 2.27
N PHE A 80 -12.93 5.06 1.67
CA PHE A 80 -13.70 5.82 0.70
C PHE A 80 -14.09 7.19 1.26
N LEU A 81 -14.71 7.23 2.44
CA LEU A 81 -15.18 8.49 3.02
C LEU A 81 -14.06 9.50 3.27
N ASN A 82 -12.84 9.04 3.56
CA ASN A 82 -11.70 9.90 3.89
C ASN A 82 -10.83 10.29 2.67
N TYR A 83 -10.85 9.47 1.61
CA TYR A 83 -9.85 9.53 0.54
C TYR A 83 -10.41 9.49 -0.87
N ALA A 84 -11.65 9.06 -1.07
CA ALA A 84 -12.23 9.05 -2.40
C ALA A 84 -12.44 10.49 -2.89
N GLU A 85 -12.13 10.71 -4.17
CA GLU A 85 -12.21 12.00 -4.86
C GLU A 85 -13.13 11.86 -6.08
N ASP A 86 -13.87 12.93 -6.36
CA ASP A 86 -14.66 13.12 -7.58
C ASP A 86 -13.77 13.93 -8.52
N TRP A 87 -13.23 13.26 -9.53
CA TRP A 87 -12.24 13.87 -10.41
C TRP A 87 -12.85 14.41 -11.70
N ASP A 88 -13.92 13.79 -12.20
CA ASP A 88 -14.60 14.24 -13.42
C ASP A 88 -15.69 15.29 -13.15
N GLY A 89 -16.04 15.53 -11.88
CA GLY A 89 -16.91 16.61 -11.43
C GLY A 89 -18.40 16.31 -11.58
N ASP A 90 -18.79 15.03 -11.69
CA ASP A 90 -20.19 14.63 -11.86
C ASP A 90 -20.99 14.58 -10.54
N GLY A 91 -20.34 14.88 -9.42
CA GLY A 91 -20.90 14.84 -8.06
C GLY A 91 -20.75 13.48 -7.38
N ARG A 92 -20.12 12.49 -8.02
CA ARG A 92 -19.92 11.14 -7.50
C ARG A 92 -18.43 10.84 -7.38
N ARG A 93 -18.11 9.99 -6.41
CA ARG A 93 -16.76 9.46 -6.21
C ARG A 93 -16.77 8.00 -6.65
N ASP A 94 -16.99 7.75 -7.94
CA ASP A 94 -17.23 6.41 -8.47
C ASP A 94 -15.93 5.62 -8.64
N ILE A 95 -15.47 5.02 -7.54
CA ILE A 95 -14.32 4.10 -7.56
C ILE A 95 -14.63 2.73 -8.19
N TRP A 96 -15.82 2.52 -8.77
CA TRP A 96 -16.20 1.28 -9.45
C TRP A 96 -16.13 1.44 -10.97
N GLY A 97 -16.74 2.49 -11.52
CA GLY A 97 -16.89 2.71 -12.96
C GLY A 97 -15.96 3.78 -13.54
N THR A 98 -15.59 4.80 -12.75
CA THR A 98 -14.87 5.97 -13.26
C THR A 98 -13.38 5.86 -12.96
N THR A 99 -12.59 5.52 -13.99
CA THR A 99 -11.13 5.36 -13.84
C THR A 99 -10.43 6.63 -13.34
N ALA A 100 -10.96 7.81 -13.67
CA ALA A 100 -10.43 9.08 -13.20
C ALA A 100 -10.52 9.21 -11.67
N ASP A 101 -11.69 8.90 -11.09
CA ASP A 101 -11.92 8.87 -9.64
C ASP A 101 -11.05 7.83 -8.95
N VAL A 102 -10.90 6.64 -9.55
CA VAL A 102 -10.01 5.58 -9.02
C VAL A 102 -8.58 6.11 -8.88
N PHE A 103 -8.06 6.78 -9.90
CA PHE A 103 -6.70 7.30 -9.90
C PHE A 103 -6.53 8.49 -8.97
N ALA A 104 -7.47 9.42 -8.96
CA ALA A 104 -7.47 10.56 -8.05
C ALA A 104 -7.57 10.12 -6.59
N SER A 105 -8.48 9.19 -6.28
CA SER A 105 -8.65 8.60 -4.95
C SER A 105 -7.40 7.87 -4.48
N THR A 106 -6.77 7.09 -5.36
CA THR A 106 -5.50 6.40 -5.05
C THR A 106 -4.38 7.41 -4.79
N ALA A 107 -4.26 8.46 -5.61
CA ALA A 107 -3.28 9.51 -5.43
C ALA A 107 -3.49 10.28 -4.12
N ASN A 108 -4.73 10.64 -3.81
CA ASN A 108 -5.11 11.34 -2.59
C ASN A 108 -4.82 10.50 -1.34
N TYR A 109 -5.14 9.21 -1.37
CA TYR A 109 -4.77 8.29 -0.30
C TYR A 109 -3.26 8.29 -0.06
N LEU A 110 -2.46 8.13 -1.12
CA LEU A 110 -1.00 8.08 -0.99
C LEU A 110 -0.45 9.41 -0.46
N ALA A 111 -0.95 10.55 -0.97
CA ALA A 111 -0.58 11.87 -0.47
C ALA A 111 -0.86 12.00 1.04
N LYS A 112 -2.09 11.68 1.50
CA LYS A 112 -2.44 11.69 2.93
C LYS A 112 -1.71 10.62 3.75
N ALA A 113 -1.23 9.54 3.12
CA ALA A 113 -0.36 8.54 3.72
C ALA A 113 1.12 8.96 3.81
N GLY A 114 1.44 10.20 3.46
CA GLY A 114 2.80 10.76 3.57
C GLY A 114 3.70 10.44 2.38
N TRP A 115 3.11 10.13 1.22
CA TRP A 115 3.87 9.87 0.01
C TRP A 115 4.68 11.09 -0.40
N ARG A 116 5.96 10.86 -0.71
CA ARG A 116 6.87 11.86 -1.26
C ARG A 116 7.15 11.60 -2.73
N ASP A 117 6.91 12.60 -3.57
CA ASP A 117 7.11 12.49 -5.02
C ASP A 117 8.59 12.51 -5.43
N ASP A 118 9.47 13.03 -4.57
CA ASP A 118 10.91 13.15 -4.79
C ASP A 118 11.73 11.87 -4.49
N MET A 119 11.09 10.75 -4.11
CA MET A 119 11.78 9.49 -3.83
C MET A 119 10.99 8.25 -4.28
N THR A 120 11.68 7.11 -4.33
CA THR A 120 11.08 5.80 -4.58
C THR A 120 10.62 5.14 -3.27
N TRP A 121 9.96 3.97 -3.34
CA TRP A 121 9.56 3.16 -2.19
C TRP A 121 10.77 2.60 -1.41
N GLY A 122 11.83 2.23 -2.13
CA GLY A 122 13.02 1.57 -1.59
C GLY A 122 13.87 0.99 -2.71
N ARG A 123 14.68 -0.01 -2.39
CA ARG A 123 15.46 -0.80 -3.34
C ARG A 123 15.85 -2.15 -2.76
N GLU A 124 15.99 -3.14 -3.64
CA GLU A 124 16.68 -4.39 -3.33
C GLU A 124 18.19 -4.15 -3.24
N VAL A 125 18.84 -4.75 -2.24
CA VAL A 125 20.26 -4.56 -1.93
C VAL A 125 20.95 -5.90 -1.68
N ARG A 126 22.27 -5.91 -1.81
CA ARG A 126 23.12 -6.95 -1.21
C ARG A 126 23.59 -6.49 0.15
N ILE A 127 23.55 -7.40 1.13
CA ILE A 127 24.09 -7.18 2.47
C ILE A 127 25.23 -8.17 2.72
N PRO A 128 26.29 -7.78 3.43
CA PRO A 128 27.29 -8.73 3.93
C PRO A 128 26.66 -9.77 4.87
N SER A 129 27.16 -11.00 4.86
CA SER A 129 26.70 -12.07 5.77
C SER A 129 26.93 -11.75 7.24
N ASP A 130 27.95 -10.94 7.52
CA ASP A 130 28.39 -10.46 8.83
C ASP A 130 27.96 -9.01 9.10
N LEU A 131 26.91 -8.51 8.41
CA LEU A 131 26.44 -7.13 8.57
C LEU A 131 26.12 -6.80 10.04
N VAL A 132 26.91 -5.89 10.61
CA VAL A 132 26.75 -5.33 11.95
C VAL A 132 26.85 -3.81 11.88
N ILE A 133 25.90 -3.10 12.50
CA ILE A 133 25.94 -1.65 12.66
C ILE A 133 25.69 -1.28 14.11
N SER A 134 26.64 -0.59 14.74
CA SER A 134 26.57 -0.21 16.16
C SER A 134 26.28 -1.42 17.07
N ASN A 135 26.98 -2.54 16.86
CA ASN A 135 26.79 -3.81 17.56
C ASN A 135 25.41 -4.48 17.37
N ILE A 136 24.66 -4.08 16.34
CA ILE A 136 23.37 -4.67 15.98
C ILE A 136 23.51 -5.41 14.65
N GLY A 137 23.26 -6.72 14.65
CA GLY A 137 23.25 -7.54 13.44
C GLY A 137 22.01 -7.33 12.56
N ALA A 138 22.09 -7.78 11.30
CA ALA A 138 21.04 -7.62 10.29
C ALA A 138 19.62 -8.02 10.73
N THR A 139 19.43 -9.17 11.39
CA THR A 139 18.11 -9.61 11.89
C THR A 139 17.49 -8.61 12.86
N LYS A 140 18.29 -8.08 13.79
CA LYS A 140 17.83 -7.10 14.78
C LYS A 140 17.65 -5.70 14.16
N LEU A 141 18.50 -5.32 13.19
CA LEU A 141 18.30 -4.09 12.41
C LEU A 141 16.95 -4.11 11.66
N SER A 142 16.61 -5.25 11.05
CA SER A 142 15.33 -5.45 10.35
C SER A 142 14.14 -5.39 11.32
N SER A 143 14.15 -6.17 12.40
CA SER A 143 13.02 -6.25 13.34
C SER A 143 12.80 -4.98 14.16
N SER A 144 13.86 -4.26 14.53
CA SER A 144 13.77 -2.97 15.24
C SER A 144 13.34 -1.81 14.34
N LYS A 145 13.25 -2.01 13.02
CA LYS A 145 12.92 -0.98 12.03
C LYS A 145 13.84 0.25 12.10
N LYS A 146 15.09 0.07 12.55
CA LYS A 146 16.07 1.16 12.70
C LYS A 146 16.32 1.84 11.36
N ARG A 147 16.11 3.16 11.30
CA ARG A 147 16.38 3.98 10.11
C ARG A 147 17.77 4.59 10.20
N LEU A 148 18.63 4.31 9.22
CA LEU A 148 19.98 4.86 9.07
C LEU A 148 20.12 5.57 7.72
N THR A 149 21.15 6.42 7.57
CA THR A 149 21.39 7.10 6.28
C THR A 149 21.95 6.11 5.24
N LEU A 150 21.75 6.38 3.95
CA LEU A 150 22.35 5.56 2.88
C LEU A 150 23.90 5.47 3.00
N PRO A 151 24.64 6.54 3.32
CA PRO A 151 26.07 6.45 3.61
C PRO A 151 26.42 5.50 4.76
N ASP A 152 25.64 5.47 5.85
CA ASP A 152 25.90 4.54 6.97
C ASP A 152 25.74 3.09 6.54
N TRP A 153 24.69 2.79 5.77
CA TRP A 153 24.49 1.45 5.19
C TRP A 153 25.64 1.07 4.27
N GLN A 154 26.08 2.00 3.42
CA GLN A 154 27.19 1.77 2.50
C GLN A 154 28.52 1.52 3.23
N LYS A 155 28.80 2.29 4.29
CA LYS A 155 29.98 2.11 5.15
C LYS A 155 30.00 0.73 5.79
N ALA A 156 28.82 0.20 6.13
CA ALA A 156 28.64 -1.16 6.65
C ALA A 156 28.65 -2.26 5.57
N GLY A 157 29.04 -1.94 4.33
CA GLY A 157 29.19 -2.91 3.24
C GLY A 157 27.93 -3.19 2.42
N VAL A 158 26.79 -2.54 2.71
CA VAL A 158 25.58 -2.69 1.88
C VAL A 158 25.80 -2.06 0.50
N ARG A 159 25.33 -2.75 -0.55
CA ARG A 159 25.47 -2.33 -1.95
C ARG A 159 24.15 -2.49 -2.71
N ASN A 160 24.04 -1.87 -3.87
CA ASN A 160 22.94 -2.18 -4.80
C ASN A 160 22.99 -3.66 -5.23
N LYS A 161 21.88 -4.15 -5.79
CA LYS A 161 21.77 -5.55 -6.26
C LYS A 161 22.82 -5.96 -7.29
N ASP A 162 23.33 -5.01 -8.08
CA ASP A 162 24.40 -5.19 -9.07
C ASP A 162 25.82 -5.07 -8.48
N GLY A 163 25.94 -4.77 -7.18
CA GLY A 163 27.22 -4.54 -6.50
C GLY A 163 27.70 -3.09 -6.49
N SER A 164 27.03 -2.19 -7.22
CA SER A 164 27.39 -0.78 -7.26
C SER A 164 27.11 -0.05 -5.93
N ALA A 165 27.73 1.13 -5.79
CA ALA A 165 27.56 2.01 -4.64
C ALA A 165 26.09 2.46 -4.47
N LEU A 166 25.64 2.58 -3.21
CA LEU A 166 24.35 3.20 -2.89
C LEU A 166 24.36 4.70 -3.31
N PRO A 167 23.21 5.28 -3.67
CA PRO A 167 23.12 6.70 -3.98
C PRO A 167 23.56 7.57 -2.80
N THR A 168 24.18 8.71 -3.09
CA THR A 168 24.66 9.69 -2.10
C THR A 168 23.57 10.64 -1.59
N ARG A 169 22.29 10.41 -1.97
CA ARG A 169 21.18 11.24 -1.49
C ARG A 169 21.02 11.13 0.03
N PRO A 170 20.66 12.22 0.74
CA PRO A 170 20.48 12.24 2.20
C PRO A 170 19.15 11.57 2.61
N LEU A 171 18.94 10.33 2.21
CA LEU A 171 17.76 9.52 2.54
C LEU A 171 18.05 8.62 3.73
N ARG A 172 17.03 8.41 4.56
CA ARG A 172 17.07 7.40 5.63
C ARG A 172 16.29 6.16 5.21
N ALA A 173 16.91 5.00 5.36
CA ALA A 173 16.33 3.71 5.03
C ALA A 173 16.33 2.78 6.24
N ARG A 174 15.34 1.88 6.30
CA ARG A 174 15.37 0.72 7.21
C ARG A 174 15.55 -0.56 6.40
N LEU A 175 16.18 -1.55 7.01
CA LEU A 175 16.34 -2.88 6.43
C LEU A 175 15.02 -3.64 6.50
N VAL A 176 14.68 -4.35 5.43
CA VAL A 176 13.61 -5.35 5.39
C VAL A 176 14.18 -6.63 4.82
N LEU A 177 13.96 -7.72 5.57
CA LEU A 177 14.33 -9.09 5.21
C LEU A 177 13.02 -9.91 5.19
N PRO A 178 12.28 -9.98 4.06
CA PRO A 178 11.02 -10.72 4.01
C PRO A 178 11.20 -12.21 4.36
N ASP A 179 12.30 -12.81 3.91
CA ASP A 179 12.60 -14.23 4.07
C ASP A 179 13.73 -14.50 5.10
N GLY A 180 14.10 -13.48 5.88
CA GLY A 180 15.22 -13.58 6.82
C GLY A 180 16.61 -13.48 6.17
N ILE A 181 17.64 -13.91 6.89
CA ILE A 181 19.04 -13.90 6.42
C ILE A 181 19.22 -14.96 5.34
N GLY A 182 19.99 -14.65 4.30
CA GLY A 182 20.17 -15.53 3.13
C GLY A 182 19.09 -15.36 2.05
N GLY A 183 17.96 -14.74 2.39
CA GLY A 183 16.94 -14.32 1.44
C GLY A 183 17.22 -12.97 0.79
N ARG A 184 16.20 -12.41 0.14
CA ARG A 184 16.27 -11.06 -0.46
C ARG A 184 16.35 -10.01 0.65
N ALA A 185 17.09 -8.93 0.39
CA ALA A 185 17.23 -7.81 1.33
C ALA A 185 16.85 -6.49 0.65
N PHE A 186 16.18 -5.62 1.40
CA PHE A 186 15.73 -4.32 0.89
C PHE A 186 16.06 -3.20 1.85
N LEU A 187 16.55 -2.09 1.30
CA LEU A 187 16.56 -0.80 2.00
C LEU A 187 15.32 -0.02 1.58
N VAL A 188 14.42 0.21 2.54
CA VAL A 188 13.11 0.82 2.28
C VAL A 188 12.98 2.21 2.90
N TYR A 189 12.35 3.13 2.17
CA TYR A 189 12.24 4.56 2.53
C TYR A 189 10.89 4.87 3.19
N SER A 190 10.53 6.15 3.34
CA SER A 190 9.25 6.54 3.94
C SER A 190 8.06 6.15 3.06
N ASN A 191 8.21 6.19 1.74
CA ASN A 191 7.14 5.76 0.81
C ASN A 191 6.77 4.28 0.96
N PHE A 192 7.69 3.42 1.42
CA PHE A 192 7.34 2.04 1.80
C PHE A 192 6.30 2.01 2.91
N ASP A 193 6.43 2.89 3.91
CA ASP A 193 5.48 2.96 5.02
C ASP A 193 4.13 3.54 4.55
N SER A 194 4.12 4.43 3.54
CA SER A 194 2.89 4.87 2.88
C SER A 194 2.18 3.70 2.18
N ILE A 195 2.91 2.79 1.54
CA ILE A 195 2.33 1.56 0.96
C ILE A 195 1.80 0.64 2.07
N LEU A 196 2.55 0.49 3.18
CA LEU A 196 2.10 -0.32 4.31
C LEU A 196 0.84 0.21 5.01
N ARG A 197 0.51 1.50 4.86
CA ARG A 197 -0.76 2.05 5.34
C ARG A 197 -1.94 1.49 4.57
N TRP A 198 -1.77 1.25 3.26
CA TRP A 198 -2.77 0.63 2.40
C TRP A 198 -2.97 -0.84 2.78
N ASN A 199 -1.87 -1.62 2.82
CA ASN A 199 -1.89 -3.01 3.24
C ASN A 199 -0.64 -3.30 4.09
N ARG A 200 -0.84 -3.75 5.33
CA ARG A 200 0.21 -3.93 6.35
C ARG A 200 1.07 -5.20 6.14
N SER A 201 1.39 -5.53 4.89
CA SER A 201 2.24 -6.66 4.52
C SER A 201 3.52 -6.19 3.82
N ASN A 202 4.68 -6.61 4.32
CA ASN A 202 5.95 -6.35 3.64
C ASN A 202 5.98 -6.98 2.24
N TYR A 203 5.40 -8.17 2.06
CA TYR A 203 5.31 -8.82 0.75
C TYR A 203 4.49 -7.98 -0.23
N TYR A 204 3.34 -7.46 0.21
CA TYR A 204 2.53 -6.56 -0.60
C TYR A 204 3.30 -5.29 -0.99
N ALA A 205 3.94 -4.64 -0.02
CA ALA A 205 4.69 -3.42 -0.28
C ALA A 205 5.91 -3.63 -1.18
N ILE A 206 6.58 -4.79 -1.07
CA ILE A 206 7.65 -5.20 -1.97
C ILE A 206 7.10 -5.51 -3.37
N ALA A 207 5.92 -6.13 -3.49
CA ALA A 207 5.28 -6.39 -4.78
C ALA A 207 4.91 -5.09 -5.50
N VAL A 208 4.25 -4.15 -4.81
CA VAL A 208 3.98 -2.80 -5.33
C VAL A 208 5.28 -2.12 -5.75
N GLY A 209 6.26 -2.10 -4.85
CA GLY A 209 7.55 -1.48 -5.14
C GLY A 209 8.23 -2.05 -6.38
N SER A 210 8.38 -3.37 -6.42
CA SER A 210 9.09 -4.08 -7.49
C SER A 210 8.36 -3.95 -8.84
N LEU A 211 7.04 -4.15 -8.86
CA LEU A 211 6.25 -3.98 -10.08
C LEU A 211 6.32 -2.53 -10.58
N SER A 212 6.22 -1.55 -9.68
CA SER A 212 6.35 -0.14 -10.06
C SER A 212 7.71 0.18 -10.70
N ASP A 213 8.79 -0.48 -10.27
CA ASP A 213 10.12 -0.27 -10.83
C ASP A 213 10.27 -0.87 -12.24
N THR A 214 9.48 -1.89 -12.61
CA THR A 214 9.44 -2.43 -13.99
C THR A 214 8.69 -1.53 -14.98
N LEU A 215 7.88 -0.59 -14.47
CA LEU A 215 7.10 0.36 -15.27
C LEU A 215 7.80 1.72 -15.44
N ARG A 216 9.11 1.77 -15.26
CA ARG A 216 9.91 3.00 -15.40
C ARG A 216 10.29 3.28 -16.83
#